data_AF-A0A921GHC9-F1
#
_entry.id   AF-A0A921GHC9-F1
#
_cell.length_a   1.000
_cell.length_b   1.000
_cell.length_c   1.000
_cell.angle_alpha   90.00
_cell.angle_beta   90.00
_cell.angle_gamma   90.00
#
_symmetry.space_group_name_H-M   'P 1'
#
loop_
_entity.id
_entity.type
_entity.pdbx_description
1 polymer ?
#
loop_
_entity_poly.entity_id
_entity_poly.type
_entity_poly.pdbx_seq_one_letter_code
_entity_poly.pdbx_strand_id
1 'polypeptide(L)'
;MDAATGGATGEVGREAEGDGSTSGEMAEEEADSADDVPQVRAATADYSWEELSQISRLISSAGSDAEGIEVARRYHLCTEDGRLDGTQTKSLTLSDGTTVTMQVAGFNHDQRADGSGPAGITLVSRGTVASRAMNEGDETAGGWRDSDLRAWMNGELASLLPHEVSSVIAVVNKPTNVVGETADASSVVMTQDTLWTLSYSEIGGHMSTDDSAHDAVFNAEGEQYKLFSDLGTSWDAGNQHLQIAGVEYWWERSPDPLDGRYFMCVGPDGTPWYARVPSEVQGVVMCFCV
;
A
#
# COMPACT_ATOMS: atom_id res chain seq x y z
N MET A 1 5.39 -61.82 -57.20
CA MET A 1 4.30 -62.51 -56.49
C MET A 1 4.83 -63.74 -55.77
N ASP A 2 5.43 -63.68 -54.60
CA ASP A 2 6.16 -62.61 -53.91
C ASP A 2 7.07 -63.32 -52.89
N ALA A 3 8.34 -62.95 -52.90
CA ALA A 3 9.44 -63.54 -52.13
C ALA A 3 9.59 -62.79 -50.80
N ALA A 4 9.58 -63.48 -49.65
CA ALA A 4 10.72 -64.16 -48.99
C ALA A 4 11.66 -63.15 -48.29
N THR A 5 11.72 -63.03 -46.95
CA THR A 5 12.25 -63.90 -45.87
C THR A 5 13.58 -63.38 -45.31
N GLY A 6 13.74 -63.45 -43.99
CA GLY A 6 15.04 -63.50 -43.27
C GLY A 6 15.61 -62.12 -42.92
N GLY A 7 16.19 -61.85 -41.74
CA GLY A 7 16.71 -62.72 -40.69
C GLY A 7 18.13 -62.27 -40.29
N ALA A 8 18.37 -62.14 -38.98
CA ALA A 8 19.65 -62.17 -38.26
C ALA A 8 20.60 -60.94 -38.24
N THR A 9 20.68 -60.39 -37.01
CA THR A 9 21.87 -59.99 -36.21
C THR A 9 23.28 -60.13 -36.79
N GLY A 10 24.11 -59.11 -36.57
CA GLY A 10 25.57 -59.18 -36.67
C GLY A 10 26.22 -57.85 -36.25
N GLU A 11 27.18 -57.94 -35.33
CA GLU A 11 27.83 -56.87 -34.58
C GLU A 11 29.21 -56.50 -35.19
N VAL A 12 29.68 -55.29 -34.84
CA VAL A 12 31.07 -54.76 -34.88
C VAL A 12 31.69 -54.25 -36.20
N GLY A 13 31.98 -52.95 -36.20
CA GLY A 13 33.31 -52.41 -36.58
C GLY A 13 33.41 -51.54 -37.83
N ARG A 14 33.60 -50.21 -37.66
CA ARG A 14 34.69 -49.42 -38.29
C ARG A 14 34.64 -47.92 -37.92
N GLU A 15 35.84 -47.41 -37.69
CA GLU A 15 36.22 -46.02 -37.41
C GLU A 15 36.01 -45.08 -38.60
N ALA A 16 35.77 -43.79 -38.34
CA ALA A 16 36.47 -42.67 -38.99
C ALA A 16 36.11 -41.32 -38.30
N GLU A 17 37.14 -40.51 -38.10
CA GLU A 17 37.20 -39.21 -37.44
C GLU A 17 36.58 -38.05 -38.25
N GLY A 18 36.32 -36.92 -37.57
CA GLY A 18 36.10 -35.60 -38.16
C GLY A 18 35.23 -34.74 -37.25
N ASP A 19 35.79 -33.96 -36.32
CA ASP A 19 36.34 -32.60 -36.46
C ASP A 19 35.38 -31.61 -35.77
N GLY A 20 35.95 -30.53 -35.24
CA GLY A 20 35.43 -29.74 -34.14
C GLY A 20 34.09 -29.05 -34.39
N SER A 21 33.34 -28.89 -33.30
CA SER A 21 32.47 -27.73 -33.16
C SER A 21 32.46 -27.30 -31.70
N THR A 22 33.01 -26.12 -31.51
CA THR A 22 33.01 -25.26 -30.33
C THR A 22 31.69 -25.29 -29.56
N SER A 23 31.81 -25.45 -28.25
CA SER A 23 30.83 -25.08 -27.24
C SER A 23 30.45 -23.60 -27.41
N GLY A 24 29.26 -23.35 -27.96
CA GLY A 24 28.59 -22.08 -27.82
C GLY A 24 27.84 -22.08 -26.49
N GLU A 25 28.48 -21.58 -25.44
CA GLU A 25 27.74 -20.96 -24.33
C GLU A 25 26.91 -19.83 -24.95
N MET A 26 25.60 -20.01 -25.01
CA MET A 26 24.67 -18.90 -25.16
C MET A 26 24.69 -18.17 -23.83
N ALA A 27 25.67 -17.28 -23.67
CA ALA A 27 25.53 -16.17 -22.76
C ALA A 27 24.34 -15.37 -23.28
N GLU A 28 23.20 -15.50 -22.58
CA GLU A 28 22.16 -14.48 -22.66
C GLU A 28 22.82 -13.19 -22.21
N GLU A 29 23.14 -12.33 -23.18
CA GLU A 29 23.42 -10.93 -22.92
C GLU A 29 22.17 -10.37 -22.23
N GLU A 30 22.24 -10.26 -20.91
CA GLU A 30 21.49 -9.30 -20.12
C GLU A 30 21.72 -7.94 -20.79
N ALA A 31 20.78 -7.56 -21.66
CA ALA A 31 20.69 -6.21 -22.16
C ALA A 31 20.41 -5.32 -20.95
N ASP A 32 21.47 -4.77 -20.39
CA ASP A 32 21.44 -3.68 -19.42
C ASP A 32 20.71 -2.50 -20.07
N SER A 33 19.39 -2.48 -19.94
CA SER A 33 18.55 -1.42 -20.49
C SER A 33 18.71 -0.20 -19.58
N ALA A 34 19.58 0.71 -19.98
CA ALA A 34 19.71 2.05 -19.41
C ALA A 34 18.40 2.89 -19.41
N ASP A 35 17.28 2.31 -19.85
CA ASP A 35 15.95 2.92 -19.95
C ASP A 35 15.03 2.66 -18.72
N ASP A 36 15.41 1.86 -17.71
CA ASP A 36 14.57 1.60 -16.51
C ASP A 36 15.02 2.39 -15.25
N VAL A 37 16.02 3.27 -15.37
CA VAL A 37 16.44 4.16 -14.27
C VAL A 37 15.81 5.55 -14.44
N PRO A 38 14.87 5.95 -13.57
CA PRO A 38 14.18 7.24 -13.70
C PRO A 38 15.16 8.41 -13.54
N GLN A 39 14.90 9.50 -14.26
CA GLN A 39 15.67 10.73 -14.10
C GLN A 39 15.27 11.43 -12.80
N VAL A 40 16.26 11.99 -12.09
CA VAL A 40 15.98 12.79 -10.89
C VAL A 40 15.25 14.07 -11.29
N ARG A 41 14.07 14.30 -10.71
CA ARG A 41 13.25 15.51 -10.89
C ARG A 41 13.48 16.49 -9.74
N ALA A 42 13.08 17.76 -9.91
CA ALA A 42 13.30 18.77 -8.88
C ALA A 42 12.41 18.58 -7.64
N ALA A 43 11.20 18.02 -7.83
CA ALA A 43 10.27 17.74 -6.74
C ALA A 43 9.40 16.50 -7.04
N THR A 44 8.76 15.95 -6.00
CA THR A 44 7.81 14.83 -6.11
C THR A 44 6.71 15.07 -7.15
N ALA A 45 6.22 16.31 -7.24
CA ALA A 45 5.15 16.69 -8.17
C ALA A 45 5.53 16.56 -9.66
N ASP A 46 6.83 16.62 -9.97
CA ASP A 46 7.36 16.63 -11.32
C ASP A 46 7.53 15.22 -11.92
N TYR A 47 7.48 14.17 -11.10
CA TYR A 47 7.51 12.79 -11.58
C TYR A 47 6.15 12.39 -12.17
N SER A 48 6.15 11.61 -13.23
CA SER A 48 4.99 10.81 -13.63
C SER A 48 4.71 9.68 -12.61
N TRP A 49 3.52 9.12 -12.64
CA TRP A 49 3.18 7.96 -11.80
C TRP A 49 4.02 6.72 -12.16
N GLU A 50 4.38 6.55 -13.44
CA GLU A 50 5.29 5.51 -13.90
C GLU A 50 6.70 5.67 -13.29
N GLU A 51 7.26 6.89 -13.31
CA GLU A 51 8.57 7.14 -12.69
C GLU A 51 8.52 6.92 -11.16
N LEU A 52 7.42 7.27 -10.49
CA LEU A 52 7.25 6.96 -9.06
C LEU A 52 7.20 5.45 -8.81
N SER A 53 6.57 4.67 -9.69
CA SER A 53 6.58 3.21 -9.60
C SER A 53 7.97 2.62 -9.85
N GLN A 54 8.73 3.14 -10.81
CA GLN A 54 10.14 2.78 -11.01
C GLN A 54 10.97 3.07 -9.75
N ILE A 55 10.81 4.25 -9.15
CA ILE A 55 11.49 4.61 -7.89
C ILE A 55 11.04 3.69 -6.75
N SER A 56 9.75 3.35 -6.68
CA SER A 56 9.23 2.40 -5.70
C SER A 56 9.90 1.03 -5.82
N ARG A 57 10.08 0.51 -7.05
CA ARG A 57 10.83 -0.73 -7.30
C ARG A 57 12.28 -0.61 -6.79
N LEU A 58 12.95 0.52 -7.03
CA LEU A 58 14.30 0.76 -6.51
C LEU A 58 14.34 0.75 -4.98
N ILE A 59 13.40 1.43 -4.31
CA ILE A 59 13.31 1.46 -2.84
C ILE A 59 13.03 0.07 -2.27
N SER A 60 12.11 -0.67 -2.90
CA SER A 60 11.73 -2.04 -2.53
C SER A 60 12.89 -3.03 -2.71
N SER A 61 13.76 -2.80 -3.69
CA SER A 61 14.93 -3.64 -3.97
C SER A 61 16.18 -3.33 -3.14
N ALA A 62 16.15 -2.26 -2.33
CA ALA A 62 17.29 -1.88 -1.50
C ALA A 62 17.59 -2.95 -0.43
N GLY A 63 18.85 -3.08 -0.02
CA GLY A 63 19.27 -4.13 0.93
C GLY A 63 18.82 -3.89 2.37
N SER A 64 18.31 -2.70 2.68
CA SER A 64 17.75 -2.33 3.98
C SER A 64 16.86 -1.09 3.89
N ASP A 65 16.08 -0.82 4.94
CA ASP A 65 15.27 0.39 5.04
C ASP A 65 16.11 1.68 4.97
N ALA A 66 17.32 1.66 5.54
CA ALA A 66 18.23 2.80 5.49
C ALA A 66 18.67 3.10 4.04
N GLU A 67 19.03 2.06 3.28
CA GLU A 67 19.35 2.19 1.86
C GLU A 67 18.12 2.61 1.03
N GLY A 68 16.94 2.09 1.37
CA GLY A 68 15.66 2.53 0.76
C GLY A 68 15.40 4.02 0.97
N ILE A 69 15.66 4.55 2.18
CA ILE A 69 15.59 5.98 2.47
C ILE A 69 16.64 6.77 1.68
N GLU A 70 17.86 6.24 1.48
CA GLU A 70 18.87 6.89 0.64
C GLU A 70 18.42 7.00 -0.83
N VAL A 71 17.76 5.96 -1.35
CA VAL A 71 17.14 5.99 -2.68
C VAL A 71 16.03 7.05 -2.72
N ALA A 72 15.09 7.03 -1.77
CA ALA A 72 14.02 8.02 -1.68
C ALA A 72 14.55 9.46 -1.64
N ARG A 73 15.61 9.70 -0.85
CA ARG A 73 16.28 11.00 -0.73
C ARG A 73 16.93 11.44 -2.03
N ARG A 74 17.59 10.54 -2.76
CA ARG A 74 18.17 10.81 -4.10
C ARG A 74 17.11 11.31 -5.08
N TYR A 75 15.89 10.82 -4.96
CA TYR A 75 14.76 11.19 -5.83
C TYR A 75 13.85 12.28 -5.23
N HIS A 76 14.24 12.94 -4.14
CA HIS A 76 13.46 14.00 -3.50
C HIS A 76 12.05 13.56 -3.03
N LEU A 77 11.94 12.31 -2.57
CA LEU A 77 10.72 11.75 -1.97
C LEU A 77 10.69 11.89 -0.44
N CYS A 78 11.77 12.38 0.16
CA CYS A 78 11.84 12.79 1.56
C CYS A 78 12.77 14.01 1.69
N THR A 79 12.85 14.59 2.88
CA THR A 79 13.78 15.69 3.21
C THR A 79 15.25 15.24 3.13
N GLU A 80 16.18 16.19 3.19
CA GLU A 80 17.62 15.90 3.13
C GLU A 80 18.11 14.99 4.28
N ASP A 81 17.46 15.03 5.44
CA ASP A 81 17.71 14.15 6.58
C ASP A 81 16.83 12.88 6.58
N GLY A 82 16.12 12.61 5.49
CA GLY A 82 15.35 11.38 5.30
C GLY A 82 14.02 11.35 6.06
N ARG A 83 13.47 12.51 6.44
CA ARG A 83 12.18 12.65 7.12
C ARG A 83 11.05 12.92 6.13
N LEU A 84 9.82 12.66 6.57
CA LEU A 84 8.60 13.05 5.87
C LEU A 84 7.93 14.17 6.66
N ASP A 85 7.88 15.37 6.07
CA ASP A 85 7.27 16.57 6.66
C ASP A 85 5.94 16.95 5.95
N GLY A 86 5.46 16.07 5.07
CA GLY A 86 4.24 16.27 4.30
C GLY A 86 4.38 17.25 3.12
N THR A 87 5.60 17.60 2.73
CA THR A 87 5.85 18.46 1.56
C THR A 87 6.04 17.68 0.25
N GLN A 88 6.43 16.41 0.32
CA GLN A 88 6.57 15.52 -0.83
C GLN A 88 5.19 15.10 -1.33
N THR A 89 4.67 15.90 -2.27
CA THR A 89 3.28 15.86 -2.71
C THR A 89 3.17 15.78 -4.23
N LYS A 90 2.07 15.19 -4.70
CA LYS A 90 1.70 15.13 -6.11
C LYS A 90 0.18 15.24 -6.24
N SER A 91 -0.30 16.00 -7.21
CA SER A 91 -1.74 16.10 -7.49
C SER A 91 -2.23 14.86 -8.25
N LEU A 92 -3.40 14.36 -7.86
CA LEU A 92 -4.16 13.33 -8.54
C LEU A 92 -5.51 13.91 -8.95
N THR A 93 -5.88 13.76 -10.22
CA THR A 93 -7.22 14.09 -10.71
C THR A 93 -7.91 12.81 -11.17
N LEU A 94 -9.05 12.51 -10.57
CA LEU A 94 -9.92 11.40 -10.92
C LEU A 94 -10.69 11.70 -12.21
N SER A 95 -11.20 10.66 -12.87
CA SER A 95 -11.94 10.80 -14.13
C SER A 95 -13.27 11.54 -14.01
N ASP A 96 -13.82 11.68 -12.80
CA ASP A 96 -15.00 12.49 -12.50
C ASP A 96 -14.69 13.99 -12.30
N GLY A 97 -13.41 14.36 -12.36
CA GLY A 97 -12.92 15.74 -12.18
C GLY A 97 -12.55 16.09 -10.74
N THR A 98 -12.72 15.17 -9.77
CA THR A 98 -12.26 15.36 -8.39
C THR A 98 -10.74 15.40 -8.36
N THR A 99 -10.17 16.47 -7.80
CA THR A 99 -8.72 16.62 -7.63
C THR A 99 -8.35 16.57 -6.15
N VAL A 100 -7.35 15.76 -5.82
CA VAL A 100 -6.80 15.66 -4.46
C VAL A 100 -5.27 15.70 -4.50
N THR A 101 -4.66 16.19 -3.41
CA THR A 101 -3.21 16.14 -3.23
C THR A 101 -2.84 14.84 -2.54
N MET A 102 -1.97 14.03 -3.13
CA MET A 102 -1.36 12.87 -2.50
C MET A 102 -0.04 13.28 -1.86
N GLN A 103 0.30 12.71 -0.71
CA GLN A 103 1.58 12.90 -0.02
C GLN A 103 2.20 11.54 0.33
N VAL A 104 3.53 11.47 0.34
CA VAL A 104 4.24 10.25 0.75
C VAL A 104 4.00 9.99 2.24
N ALA A 105 3.46 8.82 2.57
CA ALA A 105 3.19 8.38 3.94
C ALA A 105 4.35 7.54 4.51
N GLY A 106 4.99 6.74 3.66
CA GLY A 106 6.06 5.85 4.09
C GLY A 106 6.74 5.12 2.93
N PHE A 107 7.80 4.41 3.27
CA PHE A 107 8.59 3.58 2.37
C PHE A 107 8.66 2.16 2.93
N ASN A 108 8.58 1.14 2.06
CA ASN A 108 8.62 -0.27 2.42
C ASN A 108 7.65 -0.67 3.56
N HIS A 109 6.53 0.06 3.71
CA HIS A 109 5.64 -0.09 4.86
C HIS A 109 4.64 -1.23 4.68
N ASP A 110 4.00 -1.27 3.51
CA ASP A 110 2.90 -2.19 3.22
C ASP A 110 3.38 -3.39 2.39
N GLN A 111 3.04 -4.61 2.82
CA GLN A 111 3.38 -5.83 2.10
C GLN A 111 2.44 -6.05 0.93
N ARG A 112 2.98 -6.28 -0.27
CA ARG A 112 2.16 -6.63 -1.44
C ARG A 112 1.44 -7.97 -1.23
N ALA A 113 0.20 -8.03 -1.70
CA ALA A 113 -0.67 -9.19 -1.54
C ALA A 113 -0.20 -10.43 -2.33
N ASP A 114 0.60 -10.22 -3.39
CA ASP A 114 1.17 -11.29 -4.21
C ASP A 114 2.42 -11.94 -3.60
N GLY A 115 2.89 -11.45 -2.46
CA GLY A 115 4.07 -11.96 -1.77
C GLY A 115 5.40 -11.50 -2.36
N SER A 116 5.43 -10.52 -3.26
CA SER A 116 6.65 -10.00 -3.87
C SER A 116 7.45 -9.04 -2.96
N GLY A 117 7.13 -8.99 -1.66
CA GLY A 117 7.74 -8.08 -0.69
C GLY A 117 6.99 -6.74 -0.55
N PRO A 118 7.58 -5.75 0.15
CA PRO A 118 6.92 -4.50 0.46
C PRO A 118 6.82 -3.58 -0.76
N ALA A 119 5.73 -2.82 -0.87
CA ALA A 119 5.65 -1.70 -1.79
C ALA A 119 6.61 -0.60 -1.35
N GLY A 120 7.37 -0.06 -2.30
CA GLY A 120 8.42 0.92 -2.00
C GLY A 120 7.89 2.26 -1.56
N ILE A 121 6.68 2.65 -1.98
CA ILE A 121 6.07 3.94 -1.65
C ILE A 121 4.59 3.75 -1.28
N THR A 122 4.19 4.25 -0.11
CA THR A 122 2.79 4.44 0.26
C THR A 122 2.42 5.92 0.16
N LEU A 123 1.26 6.21 -0.41
CA LEU A 123 0.70 7.56 -0.55
C LEU A 123 -0.61 7.66 0.20
N VAL A 124 -0.87 8.83 0.80
CA VAL A 124 -2.13 9.19 1.46
C VAL A 124 -2.63 10.53 0.93
N SER A 125 -3.95 10.69 0.79
CA SER A 125 -4.52 11.96 0.35
C SER A 125 -4.54 13.00 1.48
N ARG A 126 -4.11 14.23 1.18
CA ARG A 126 -4.19 15.41 2.06
C ARG A 126 -5.50 16.15 1.82
N GLY A 127 -6.60 15.43 1.98
CA GLY A 127 -7.94 15.87 1.63
C GLY A 127 -8.86 14.67 1.41
N THR A 128 -10.15 14.96 1.24
CA THR A 128 -11.17 13.94 1.03
C THR A 128 -11.46 13.74 -0.46
N VAL A 129 -11.64 12.49 -0.88
CA VAL A 129 -12.05 12.16 -2.26
C VAL A 129 -13.58 12.04 -2.39
N ALA A 130 -14.27 11.86 -1.27
CA ALA A 130 -15.72 11.84 -1.17
C ALA A 130 -16.14 12.04 0.30
N SER A 131 -17.44 12.12 0.54
CA SER A 131 -18.04 11.95 1.86
C SER A 131 -19.04 10.81 1.81
N ARG A 132 -18.84 9.77 2.63
CA ARG A 132 -19.68 8.56 2.65
C ARG A 132 -19.79 8.00 4.06
N ALA A 133 -20.82 7.20 4.28
CA ALA A 133 -20.92 6.34 5.45
C ALA A 133 -19.88 5.21 5.39
N MET A 134 -19.47 4.68 6.54
CA MET A 134 -18.68 3.45 6.61
C MET A 134 -19.54 2.27 6.14
N ASN A 135 -20.77 2.19 6.66
CA ASN A 135 -21.81 1.21 6.31
C ASN A 135 -23.16 1.93 6.18
N GLU A 136 -24.04 1.49 5.28
CA GLU A 136 -25.40 2.05 5.18
C GLU A 136 -26.26 1.72 6.40
N GLY A 137 -25.94 0.63 7.11
CA GLY A 137 -26.54 0.27 8.40
C GLY A 137 -25.63 0.62 9.60
N ASP A 138 -26.19 0.60 10.81
CA ASP A 138 -25.48 0.91 12.07
C ASP A 138 -24.61 -0.26 12.59
N GLU A 139 -24.19 -1.17 11.71
CA GLU A 139 -23.46 -2.38 12.10
C GLU A 139 -21.94 -2.19 11.99
N THR A 140 -21.20 -2.70 12.98
CA THR A 140 -19.72 -2.76 12.98
C THR A 140 -19.19 -4.17 12.75
N ALA A 141 -20.06 -5.18 12.83
CA ALA A 141 -19.71 -6.57 12.58
C ALA A 141 -19.18 -6.73 11.15
N GLY A 142 -18.07 -7.47 11.00
CA GLY A 142 -17.35 -7.59 9.74
C GLY A 142 -16.28 -6.49 9.54
N GLY A 143 -16.32 -5.42 10.34
CA GLY A 143 -15.30 -4.36 10.35
C GLY A 143 -15.07 -3.73 8.98
N TRP A 144 -13.83 -3.29 8.71
CA TRP A 144 -13.43 -2.79 7.40
C TRP A 144 -13.63 -3.83 6.28
N ARG A 145 -13.36 -5.12 6.56
CA ARG A 145 -13.38 -6.19 5.56
C ARG A 145 -14.70 -6.25 4.80
N ASP A 146 -15.79 -6.14 5.54
CA ASP A 146 -17.14 -6.31 5.01
C ASP A 146 -17.86 -4.97 4.83
N SER A 147 -17.15 -3.83 4.95
CA SER A 147 -17.78 -2.51 4.92
C SER A 147 -18.20 -2.04 3.53
N ASP A 148 -19.29 -1.27 3.47
CA ASP A 148 -19.76 -0.65 2.23
C ASP A 148 -18.74 0.37 1.70
N LEU A 149 -18.04 1.06 2.59
CA LEU A 149 -16.96 1.99 2.22
C LEU A 149 -15.80 1.26 1.55
N ARG A 150 -15.35 0.11 2.06
CA ARG A 150 -14.29 -0.69 1.44
C ARG A 150 -14.71 -1.20 0.07
N ALA A 151 -15.94 -1.69 -0.05
CA ALA A 151 -16.51 -2.17 -1.31
C ALA A 151 -16.56 -1.04 -2.36
N TRP A 152 -16.99 0.16 -1.95
CA TRP A 152 -16.97 1.34 -2.82
C TRP A 152 -15.55 1.77 -3.20
N MET A 153 -14.62 1.82 -2.24
CA MET A 153 -13.24 2.23 -2.48
C MET A 153 -12.55 1.30 -3.49
N ASN A 154 -12.69 -0.02 -3.33
CA ASN A 154 -12.04 -0.99 -4.21
C ASN A 154 -12.85 -1.32 -5.49
N GLY A 155 -14.03 -0.73 -5.66
CA GLY A 155 -14.87 -0.86 -6.84
C GLY A 155 -14.98 0.44 -7.61
N GLU A 156 -15.97 1.25 -7.25
CA GLU A 156 -16.28 2.51 -7.95
C GLU A 156 -15.13 3.51 -7.88
N LEU A 157 -14.57 3.81 -6.70
CA LEU A 157 -13.49 4.80 -6.59
C LEU A 157 -12.23 4.34 -7.34
N ALA A 158 -11.85 3.06 -7.23
CA ALA A 158 -10.74 2.51 -7.97
C ALA A 158 -10.94 2.65 -9.49
N SER A 159 -12.17 2.50 -9.99
CA SER A 159 -12.50 2.70 -11.40
C SER A 159 -12.39 4.16 -11.88
N LEU A 160 -12.38 5.12 -10.94
CA LEU A 160 -12.20 6.54 -11.25
C LEU A 160 -10.73 6.95 -11.38
N LEU A 161 -9.78 6.10 -10.95
CA LEU A 161 -8.36 6.37 -11.09
C LEU A 161 -7.99 6.50 -12.58
N PRO A 162 -7.19 7.50 -12.97
CA PRO A 162 -6.70 7.59 -14.33
C PRO A 162 -5.80 6.38 -14.64
N HIS A 163 -5.74 5.98 -15.92
CA HIS A 163 -5.00 4.79 -16.34
C HIS A 163 -3.55 4.79 -15.86
N GLU A 164 -2.88 5.95 -15.91
CA GLU A 164 -1.48 6.13 -15.46
C GLU A 164 -1.26 5.81 -13.97
N VAL A 165 -2.31 5.86 -13.13
CA VAL A 165 -2.25 5.44 -11.72
C VAL A 165 -2.68 3.99 -11.61
N SER A 166 -3.83 3.62 -12.20
CA SER A 166 -4.37 2.26 -12.06
C SER A 166 -3.44 1.19 -12.61
N SER A 167 -2.54 1.53 -13.56
CA SER A 167 -1.57 0.59 -14.13
C SER A 167 -0.35 0.33 -13.24
N VAL A 168 -0.11 1.16 -12.21
CA VAL A 168 1.13 1.11 -11.40
C VAL A 168 0.89 0.86 -9.91
N ILE A 169 -0.35 0.95 -9.43
CA ILE A 169 -0.66 0.72 -8.02
C ILE A 169 -0.65 -0.78 -7.67
N ALA A 170 -0.26 -1.07 -6.43
CA ALA A 170 -0.20 -2.44 -5.90
C ALA A 170 -1.38 -2.75 -4.98
N VAL A 171 -1.79 -4.01 -4.96
CA VAL A 171 -2.68 -4.56 -3.93
C VAL A 171 -1.82 -4.92 -2.72
N VAL A 172 -2.20 -4.46 -1.53
CA VAL A 172 -1.44 -4.70 -0.29
C VAL A 172 -2.29 -5.36 0.79
N ASN A 173 -1.62 -6.00 1.75
CA ASN A 173 -2.29 -6.62 2.87
C ASN A 173 -2.55 -5.62 3.99
N LYS A 174 -3.80 -5.47 4.46
CA LYS A 174 -4.17 -4.58 5.57
C LYS A 174 -4.77 -5.39 6.74
N PRO A 175 -4.22 -5.33 7.97
CA PRO A 175 -4.77 -6.06 9.12
C PRO A 175 -5.93 -5.28 9.75
N THR A 176 -7.13 -5.86 9.86
CA THR A 176 -8.30 -5.19 10.43
C THR A 176 -9.11 -6.04 11.41
N ASN A 177 -9.62 -5.41 12.47
CA ASN A 177 -10.59 -6.01 13.39
C ASN A 177 -11.93 -6.24 12.67
N VAL A 178 -12.42 -7.48 12.65
CA VAL A 178 -13.71 -7.84 12.00
C VAL A 178 -14.84 -8.13 12.98
N VAL A 179 -14.59 -8.01 14.29
CA VAL A 179 -15.59 -8.27 15.32
C VAL A 179 -16.30 -6.99 15.76
N GLY A 180 -15.61 -5.84 15.71
CA GLY A 180 -16.10 -4.61 16.33
C GLY A 180 -15.66 -4.58 17.80
N GLU A 181 -16.61 -4.65 18.73
CA GLU A 181 -16.33 -4.71 20.17
C GLU A 181 -15.63 -6.02 20.56
N THR A 182 -14.36 -5.93 20.97
CA THR A 182 -13.56 -7.09 21.33
C THR A 182 -12.30 -6.69 22.09
N ALA A 183 -11.86 -7.55 23.01
CA ALA A 183 -10.58 -7.45 23.70
C ALA A 183 -9.58 -8.52 23.21
N ASP A 184 -9.88 -9.20 22.10
CA ASP A 184 -9.09 -10.29 21.54
C ASP A 184 -8.43 -9.85 20.23
N ALA A 185 -7.12 -9.62 20.25
CA ALA A 185 -6.36 -9.24 19.07
C ALA A 185 -6.37 -10.30 17.95
N SER A 186 -6.73 -11.55 18.24
CA SER A 186 -6.91 -12.58 17.20
C SER A 186 -8.14 -12.34 16.31
N SER A 187 -9.00 -11.39 16.66
CA SER A 187 -10.07 -10.87 15.80
C SER A 187 -9.56 -10.07 14.59
N VAL A 188 -8.28 -9.68 14.59
CA VAL A 188 -7.67 -8.95 13.48
C VAL A 188 -7.28 -9.90 12.36
N VAL A 189 -7.78 -9.65 11.15
CA VAL A 189 -7.53 -10.48 9.96
C VAL A 189 -6.99 -9.64 8.81
N MET A 190 -6.31 -10.28 7.86
CA MET A 190 -5.79 -9.58 6.69
C MET A 190 -6.86 -9.40 5.61
N THR A 191 -7.02 -8.19 5.11
CA THR A 191 -7.66 -7.87 3.84
C THR A 191 -6.62 -7.63 2.76
N GLN A 192 -7.03 -7.71 1.50
CA GLN A 192 -6.22 -7.34 0.35
C GLN A 192 -6.89 -6.15 -0.34
N ASP A 193 -6.23 -5.00 -0.32
CA ASP A 193 -6.81 -3.73 -0.72
C ASP A 193 -5.94 -3.02 -1.75
N THR A 194 -6.59 -2.53 -2.81
CA THR A 194 -5.99 -1.60 -3.78
C THR A 194 -6.04 -0.18 -3.23
N LEU A 195 -7.21 0.21 -2.69
CA LEU A 195 -7.46 1.47 -2.02
C LEU A 195 -7.95 1.21 -0.59
N TRP A 196 -7.47 1.99 0.39
CA TRP A 196 -7.92 1.93 1.78
C TRP A 196 -7.91 3.31 2.44
N THR A 197 -8.55 3.43 3.61
CA THR A 197 -8.29 4.52 4.56
C THR A 197 -7.42 4.00 5.70
N LEU A 198 -6.73 4.88 6.41
CA LEU A 198 -5.79 4.53 7.48
C LEU A 198 -6.48 3.85 8.67
N SER A 199 -5.79 2.93 9.35
CA SER A 199 -6.20 2.50 10.70
C SER A 199 -5.76 3.51 11.75
N TYR A 200 -6.32 3.33 12.94
CA TYR A 200 -5.94 4.07 14.11
C TYR A 200 -4.43 4.00 14.40
N SER A 201 -3.86 2.79 14.47
CA SER A 201 -2.43 2.60 14.78
C SER A 201 -1.51 3.12 13.67
N GLU A 202 -1.98 3.11 12.42
CA GLU A 202 -1.28 3.70 11.28
C GLU A 202 -1.11 5.22 11.41
N ILE A 203 -2.02 5.89 12.14
CA ILE A 203 -1.98 7.35 12.39
C ILE A 203 -1.29 7.65 13.73
N GLY A 204 -1.84 7.12 14.83
CA GLY A 204 -1.49 7.48 16.21
C GLY A 204 -0.33 6.68 16.81
N GLY A 205 0.06 5.60 16.14
CA GLY A 205 1.01 4.61 16.67
C GLY A 205 0.39 3.70 17.72
N HIS A 206 1.22 2.88 18.35
CA HIS A 206 0.76 1.91 19.33
C HIS A 206 0.37 2.55 20.66
N MET A 207 -0.76 2.11 21.19
CA MET A 207 -1.25 2.46 22.51
C MET A 207 -0.54 1.66 23.60
N SER A 208 -0.45 2.27 24.78
CA SER A 208 0.01 1.63 26.02
C SER A 208 -0.70 2.28 27.20
N THR A 209 -1.98 1.94 27.35
CA THR A 209 -2.88 2.38 28.41
C THR A 209 -3.02 1.30 29.48
N ASP A 210 -3.85 1.57 30.49
CA ASP A 210 -4.18 0.55 31.51
C ASP A 210 -5.07 -0.58 30.94
N ASP A 211 -5.70 -0.39 29.77
CA ASP A 211 -6.54 -1.37 29.09
C ASP A 211 -5.78 -2.11 27.99
N SER A 212 -4.74 -2.85 28.41
CA SER A 212 -3.82 -3.55 27.51
C SER A 212 -4.48 -4.53 26.52
N ALA A 213 -5.73 -4.96 26.78
CA ALA A 213 -6.43 -5.90 25.93
C ALA A 213 -7.04 -5.21 24.70
N HIS A 214 -7.69 -4.05 24.88
CA HIS A 214 -8.20 -3.25 23.76
C HIS A 214 -7.06 -2.54 23.01
N ASP A 215 -6.02 -2.09 23.73
CA ASP A 215 -4.80 -1.59 23.09
C ASP A 215 -4.22 -2.61 22.11
N ALA A 216 -4.20 -3.89 22.49
CA ALA A 216 -3.68 -4.96 21.64
C ALA A 216 -4.48 -5.15 20.35
N VAL A 217 -5.79 -4.85 20.35
CA VAL A 217 -6.63 -4.92 19.14
C VAL A 217 -6.28 -3.77 18.20
N PHE A 218 -6.21 -2.54 18.71
CA PHE A 218 -5.78 -1.38 17.91
C PHE A 218 -4.36 -1.55 17.35
N ASN A 219 -3.41 -1.97 18.19
CA ASN A 219 -2.01 -2.13 17.81
C ASN A 219 -1.81 -3.24 16.77
N ALA A 220 -2.71 -4.23 16.72
CA ALA A 220 -2.66 -5.28 15.71
C ALA A 220 -3.11 -4.80 14.32
N GLU A 221 -3.73 -3.63 14.19
CA GLU A 221 -4.18 -3.07 12.91
C GLU A 221 -3.10 -2.30 12.12
N GLY A 222 -1.82 -2.40 12.50
CA GLY A 222 -0.69 -1.90 11.72
C GLY A 222 0.30 -1.07 12.53
N GLU A 223 1.36 -0.64 11.86
CA GLU A 223 2.41 0.22 12.42
C GLU A 223 2.19 1.67 11.99
N GLN A 224 2.67 2.62 12.79
CA GLN A 224 2.56 4.03 12.44
C GLN A 224 3.31 4.34 11.14
N TYR A 225 2.67 5.03 10.19
CA TYR A 225 3.36 5.51 9.00
C TYR A 225 4.44 6.53 9.37
N LYS A 226 5.58 6.48 8.65
CA LYS A 226 6.73 7.37 8.88
C LYS A 226 6.36 8.85 8.85
N LEU A 227 5.44 9.26 7.99
CA LEU A 227 4.92 10.63 7.95
C LEU A 227 4.35 11.05 9.31
N PHE A 228 3.48 10.24 9.91
CA PHE A 228 2.81 10.61 11.15
C PHE A 228 3.77 10.57 12.34
N SER A 229 4.69 9.60 12.39
CA SER A 229 5.74 9.56 13.41
C SER A 229 6.71 10.74 13.29
N ASP A 230 7.09 11.12 12.07
CA ASP A 230 7.98 12.27 11.85
C ASP A 230 7.29 13.61 12.18
N LEU A 231 5.98 13.69 12.05
CA LEU A 231 5.18 14.84 12.46
C LEU A 231 4.82 14.85 13.95
N GLY A 232 5.25 13.83 14.71
CA GLY A 232 4.98 13.72 16.15
C GLY A 232 3.51 13.46 16.47
N THR A 233 2.79 12.81 15.57
CA THR A 233 1.40 12.40 15.81
C THR A 233 1.35 11.37 16.93
N SER A 234 0.44 11.58 17.87
CA SER A 234 0.06 10.58 18.87
C SER A 234 -1.42 10.25 18.75
N TRP A 235 -1.80 9.19 19.42
CA TRP A 235 -3.12 8.62 19.37
C TRP A 235 -4.17 9.45 20.13
N ASP A 236 -3.77 10.25 21.11
CA ASP A 236 -4.63 11.05 22.01
C ASP A 236 -4.51 12.57 21.85
N ALA A 237 -3.68 13.06 20.93
CA ALA A 237 -3.42 14.48 20.78
C ALA A 237 -3.71 14.98 19.37
N GLY A 238 -4.28 16.18 19.27
CA GLY A 238 -4.56 16.82 18.00
C GLY A 238 -3.29 17.19 17.25
N ASN A 239 -3.22 16.79 15.97
CA ASN A 239 -2.18 17.21 15.04
C ASN A 239 -2.78 18.03 13.89
N GLN A 240 -2.32 19.27 13.71
CA GLN A 240 -2.81 20.15 12.64
C GLN A 240 -2.60 19.57 11.24
N HIS A 241 -1.63 18.67 11.04
CA HIS A 241 -1.43 18.00 9.76
C HIS A 241 -2.57 17.04 9.37
N LEU A 242 -3.31 16.55 10.37
CA LEU A 242 -4.46 15.66 10.17
C LEU A 242 -5.78 16.42 9.93
N GLN A 243 -5.78 17.74 10.09
CA GLN A 243 -6.96 18.58 9.85
C GLN A 243 -7.21 18.76 8.35
N ILE A 244 -8.46 18.59 7.93
CA ILE A 244 -8.88 18.82 6.54
C ILE A 244 -9.89 19.97 6.55
N ALA A 245 -9.58 21.04 5.79
CA ALA A 245 -10.42 22.24 5.76
C ALA A 245 -11.85 21.92 5.29
N GLY A 246 -12.85 22.30 6.10
CA GLY A 246 -14.25 22.07 5.80
C GLY A 246 -14.75 20.65 6.06
N VAL A 247 -13.94 19.78 6.67
CA VAL A 247 -14.29 18.41 7.03
C VAL A 247 -14.27 18.30 8.55
N GLU A 248 -15.39 17.89 9.15
CA GLU A 248 -15.51 17.78 10.60
C GLU A 248 -14.88 16.48 11.11
N TYR A 249 -15.16 15.36 10.44
CA TYR A 249 -14.51 14.07 10.71
C TYR A 249 -14.15 13.38 9.40
N TRP A 250 -13.11 12.55 9.43
CA TRP A 250 -12.81 11.60 8.35
C TRP A 250 -12.53 10.21 8.91
N TRP A 251 -12.92 9.20 8.14
CA TRP A 251 -12.94 7.82 8.59
C TRP A 251 -11.56 7.20 8.76
N GLU A 252 -11.40 6.47 9.85
CA GLU A 252 -10.40 5.41 9.98
C GLU A 252 -11.07 4.07 9.67
N ARG A 253 -10.29 3.07 9.25
CA ARG A 253 -10.81 1.72 8.99
C ARG A 253 -11.03 0.89 10.27
N SER A 254 -10.58 1.40 11.41
CA SER A 254 -10.66 0.74 12.72
C SER A 254 -12.06 0.85 13.32
N PRO A 255 -12.76 -0.26 13.59
CA PRO A 255 -13.89 -0.26 14.53
C PRO A 255 -13.41 0.12 15.94
N ASP A 256 -14.30 0.69 16.76
CA ASP A 256 -14.01 0.90 18.18
C ASP A 256 -14.11 -0.45 18.94
N PRO A 257 -13.01 -1.00 19.47
CA PRO A 257 -13.03 -2.26 20.19
C PRO A 257 -13.67 -2.14 21.57
N LEU A 258 -13.83 -0.92 22.11
CA LEU A 258 -14.49 -0.67 23.40
C LEU A 258 -16.01 -0.48 23.28
N ASP A 259 -16.50 -0.14 22.09
CA ASP A 259 -17.93 0.11 21.85
C ASP A 259 -18.33 -0.25 20.42
N GLY A 260 -19.01 -1.39 20.27
CA GLY A 260 -19.37 -1.96 18.96
C GLY A 260 -20.38 -1.15 18.16
N ARG A 261 -20.70 0.08 18.56
CA ARG A 261 -21.57 1.00 17.81
C ARG A 261 -20.81 1.92 16.87
N TYR A 262 -19.48 1.97 16.96
CA TYR A 262 -18.71 3.01 16.27
C TYR A 262 -17.52 2.50 15.45
N PHE A 263 -17.14 3.30 14.47
CA PHE A 263 -15.80 3.31 13.87
C PHE A 263 -15.04 4.53 14.32
N MET A 264 -13.72 4.39 14.39
CA MET A 264 -12.80 5.47 14.71
C MET A 264 -12.74 6.48 13.57
N CYS A 265 -12.42 7.71 13.93
CA CYS A 265 -12.28 8.82 13.01
C CYS A 265 -11.36 9.88 13.60
N VAL A 266 -10.76 10.65 12.70
CA VAL A 266 -10.02 11.84 13.08
C VAL A 266 -10.98 13.03 13.16
N GLY A 267 -10.91 13.76 14.27
CA GLY A 267 -11.74 14.94 14.53
C GLY A 267 -11.21 16.24 13.92
N PRO A 268 -11.96 17.34 14.09
CA PRO A 268 -11.64 18.62 13.48
C PRO A 268 -10.42 19.31 14.09
N ASP A 269 -9.99 18.89 15.28
CA ASP A 269 -8.75 19.29 15.94
C ASP A 269 -7.54 18.44 15.48
N GLY A 270 -7.77 17.41 14.68
CA GLY A 270 -6.77 16.47 14.20
C GLY A 270 -6.43 15.36 15.19
N THR A 271 -7.28 15.09 16.18
CA THR A 271 -7.07 13.96 17.11
C THR A 271 -7.66 12.68 16.50
N PRO A 272 -6.93 11.56 16.43
CA PRO A 272 -7.42 10.29 15.88
C PRO A 272 -8.22 9.42 16.88
N TRP A 273 -8.78 10.00 17.94
CA TRP A 273 -9.51 9.28 19.01
C TRP A 273 -11.00 9.65 19.09
N TYR A 274 -11.60 10.04 17.97
CA TYR A 274 -13.05 10.21 17.90
C TYR A 274 -13.70 8.97 17.31
N ALA A 275 -15.00 8.82 17.54
CA ALA A 275 -15.77 7.73 16.98
C ALA A 275 -17.14 8.22 16.50
N ARG A 276 -17.64 7.60 15.42
CA ARG A 276 -18.89 7.95 14.76
C ARG A 276 -19.66 6.68 14.39
N VAL A 277 -20.99 6.78 14.37
CA VAL A 277 -21.83 5.63 13.98
C VAL A 277 -21.60 5.34 12.49
N PRO A 278 -21.54 4.06 12.08
CA PRO A 278 -21.16 3.68 10.72
C PRO A 278 -22.02 4.35 9.62
N SER A 279 -23.30 4.61 9.90
CA SER A 279 -24.26 5.21 8.96
C SER A 279 -24.08 6.72 8.74
N GLU A 280 -23.30 7.41 9.56
CA GLU A 280 -23.05 8.84 9.41
C GLU A 280 -22.09 9.11 8.26
N VAL A 281 -22.33 10.19 7.52
CA VAL A 281 -21.48 10.57 6.39
C VAL A 281 -20.26 11.34 6.90
N GLN A 282 -19.07 10.79 6.71
CA GLN A 282 -17.80 11.44 7.05
C GLN A 282 -16.89 11.57 5.82
N GLY A 283 -15.83 12.36 5.94
CA GLY A 283 -14.80 12.49 4.92
C GLY A 283 -14.08 11.16 4.66
N VAL A 284 -13.74 10.91 3.39
CA VAL A 284 -12.97 9.72 3.00
C VAL A 284 -11.58 10.13 2.52
N VAL A 285 -10.55 9.76 3.28
CA VAL A 285 -9.15 9.81 2.87
C VAL A 285 -8.83 8.55 2.07
N MET A 286 -8.00 8.68 1.05
CA MET A 286 -7.60 7.58 0.17
C MET A 286 -6.10 7.33 0.29
N CYS A 287 -5.74 6.06 0.48
CA CYS A 287 -4.38 5.56 0.45
C CYS A 287 -4.20 4.59 -0.72
N PHE A 288 -3.00 4.54 -1.28
CA PHE A 288 -2.56 3.49 -2.20
C PHE A 288 -1.03 3.34 -2.19
N CYS A 289 -0.57 2.18 -2.62
CA CYS A 289 0.85 1.91 -2.84
C CYS A 289 1.18 1.93 -4.33
N VAL A 290 2.38 2.40 -4.67
CA VAL A 290 3.01 2.23 -5.99
C VAL A 290 4.32 1.46 -5.85
#